data_AF-A0A5C0ZQJ3-F1
#
_entry.id   AF-A0A5C0ZQJ3-F1
#
_cell.length_a   1.000
_cell.length_b   1.000
_cell.length_c   1.000
_cell.angle_alpha   90.00
_cell.angle_beta   90.00
_cell.angle_gamma   90.00
#
_symmetry.space_group_name_H-M   'P 1'
#
loop_
_entity.id
_entity.type
_entity.pdbx_description
1 polymer ?
#
loop_
_entity_poly.entity_id
_entity_poly.type
_entity_poly.pdbx_seq_one_letter_code
_entity_poly.pdbx_strand_id
1 'polypeptide(L)'
;MKSFIFFLTFFCLLHISLNAQDRWIRPNDVHDVAKWGIRQGIVFSLWPYGLEDAHAIYGGGPRGLIRVGVERSGKIYLLNFLAIEPLVDGKIEFSEISPSSVDNRWGKIMWASDHPNPTAFYPTANCRGVISHPDDARPELEELSIYVFLEKYHSGAHPYLKLSIRSDRPDELAIQLFNREDSKQMDYCNITATMGNYARLRSLHLKEGAIDSRVLYKGYNGIDFIEKESYPASSMLRSLDGSYFAFATGNEDIQALKAWPVDSLAKSKLGWRYRPPLKFTQYWRSEQNNGSDNRLMVRVNGRYRYWSGGSRDSTHYMKIPGGAAFENFELRQPYQSGQKIFFGISERTPQEILDRF
;
A
#
# COMPACT_ATOMS: atom_id res chain seq x y z
N MET A 1 65.28 -6.55 -18.56
CA MET A 1 64.51 -7.14 -17.44
C MET A 1 63.65 -6.06 -16.83
N LYS A 2 62.34 -6.07 -17.08
CA LYS A 2 61.35 -5.16 -16.46
C LYS A 2 60.48 -6.01 -15.56
N SER A 3 60.55 -5.78 -14.24
CA SER A 3 59.67 -6.44 -13.27
C SER A 3 58.30 -5.76 -13.25
N PHE A 4 57.27 -6.56 -13.43
CA PHE A 4 55.87 -6.20 -13.19
C PHE A 4 55.56 -6.41 -11.70
N ILE A 5 55.03 -5.38 -11.04
CA ILE A 5 54.42 -5.49 -9.70
C ILE A 5 52.90 -5.47 -9.91
N PHE A 6 52.25 -6.59 -9.59
CA PHE A 6 50.80 -6.69 -9.48
C PHE A 6 50.38 -6.18 -8.10
N PHE A 7 49.54 -5.15 -8.05
CA PHE A 7 48.85 -4.73 -6.83
C PHE A 7 47.47 -5.38 -6.82
N LEU A 8 47.24 -6.31 -5.90
CA LEU A 8 45.94 -6.92 -5.65
C LEU A 8 45.25 -6.11 -4.56
N THR A 9 44.27 -5.27 -4.93
CA THR A 9 43.45 -4.52 -3.97
C THR A 9 42.30 -5.41 -3.50
N PHE A 10 42.36 -5.87 -2.25
CA PHE A 10 41.30 -6.62 -1.60
C PHE A 10 40.25 -5.63 -1.06
N PHE A 11 39.09 -5.52 -1.72
CA PHE A 11 37.95 -4.76 -1.21
C PHE A 11 37.22 -5.60 -0.16
N CYS A 12 37.46 -5.33 1.12
CA CYS A 12 36.63 -5.85 2.20
C CYS A 12 35.28 -5.10 2.19
N LEU A 13 34.21 -5.80 1.81
CA LEU A 13 32.83 -5.35 2.02
C LEU A 13 32.53 -5.35 3.53
N LEU A 14 32.50 -4.17 4.14
CA LEU A 14 31.99 -4.00 5.49
C LEU A 14 30.46 -4.19 5.47
N HIS A 15 29.98 -5.37 5.83
CA HIS A 15 28.58 -5.53 6.23
C HIS A 15 28.39 -4.84 7.57
N ILE A 16 27.85 -3.62 7.54
CA ILE A 16 27.32 -2.97 8.75
C ILE A 16 26.15 -3.82 9.21
N SER A 17 26.39 -4.65 10.22
CA SER A 17 25.33 -5.34 10.94
C SER A 17 24.58 -4.27 11.73
N LEU A 18 23.49 -3.76 11.17
CA LEU A 18 22.47 -3.04 11.95
C LEU A 18 22.05 -3.98 13.08
N ASN A 19 22.11 -3.50 14.31
CA ASN A 19 21.62 -4.26 15.46
C ASN A 19 20.15 -4.66 15.19
N ALA A 20 19.75 -5.89 15.48
CA ALA A 20 18.41 -6.39 15.13
C ALA A 20 17.28 -5.52 15.70
N GLN A 21 17.53 -4.79 16.79
CA GLN A 21 16.60 -3.81 17.36
C GLN A 21 16.47 -2.51 16.55
N ASP A 22 17.51 -2.10 15.82
CA ASP A 22 17.57 -0.82 15.10
C ASP A 22 16.92 -0.87 13.70
N ARG A 23 16.63 -2.06 13.19
CA ARG A 23 16.02 -2.25 11.86
C ARG A 23 14.52 -1.91 11.84
N TRP A 24 13.82 -2.02 12.96
CA TRP A 24 12.37 -1.87 13.01
C TRP A 24 12.01 -0.41 13.29
N ILE A 25 11.09 0.13 12.51
CA ILE A 25 10.46 1.42 12.79
C ILE A 25 9.23 1.11 13.62
N ARG A 26 9.21 1.55 14.88
CA ARG A 26 8.08 1.35 15.77
C ARG A 26 8.03 2.43 16.85
N PRO A 27 6.86 2.66 17.45
CA PRO A 27 6.70 3.54 18.61
C PRO A 27 7.64 3.12 19.75
N ASN A 28 8.13 4.07 20.54
CA ASN A 28 8.83 3.79 21.80
C ASN A 28 7.87 3.66 22.97
N ASP A 29 6.80 4.45 22.94
CA ASP A 29 5.73 4.47 23.92
C ASP A 29 4.35 4.42 23.24
N VAL A 30 3.32 4.04 23.98
CA VAL A 30 1.92 3.98 23.49
C VAL A 30 1.36 5.37 23.13
N HIS A 31 1.96 6.44 23.65
CA HIS A 31 1.60 7.83 23.36
C HIS A 31 2.33 8.42 22.14
N ASP A 32 3.27 7.69 21.54
CA ASP A 32 3.99 8.13 20.36
C ASP A 32 3.11 8.14 19.10
N VAL A 33 3.67 8.66 18.02
CA VAL A 33 3.10 8.62 16.67
C VAL A 33 2.83 7.17 16.25
N ALA A 34 1.60 6.92 15.75
CA ALA A 34 1.16 5.62 15.25
C ALA A 34 1.83 5.27 13.91
N LYS A 35 3.09 4.82 13.94
CA LYS A 35 3.91 4.51 12.77
C LYS A 35 4.74 3.24 13.00
N TRP A 36 4.64 2.31 12.06
CA TRP A 36 5.35 1.03 12.09
C TRP A 36 5.94 0.70 10.73
N GLY A 37 7.03 -0.06 10.69
CA GLY A 37 7.71 -0.39 9.46
C GLY A 37 9.05 -1.06 9.66
N ILE A 38 9.82 -1.12 8.58
CA ILE A 38 11.18 -1.62 8.57
C ILE A 38 12.08 -0.63 7.81
N ARG A 39 13.29 -0.41 8.32
CA ARG A 39 14.30 0.42 7.66
C ARG A 39 14.63 -0.13 6.28
N GLN A 40 14.80 0.76 5.31
CA GLN A 40 15.00 0.42 3.89
C GLN A 40 13.86 -0.46 3.31
N GLY A 41 12.65 -0.37 3.86
CA GLY A 41 11.49 -1.13 3.39
C GLY A 41 10.17 -0.37 3.57
N ILE A 42 9.09 -1.13 3.70
CA ILE A 42 7.72 -0.62 3.81
C ILE A 42 7.45 -0.04 5.19
N VAL A 43 6.69 1.05 5.22
CA VAL A 43 6.25 1.72 6.44
C VAL A 43 4.80 2.10 6.30
N PHE A 44 4.06 2.05 7.40
CA PHE A 44 2.68 2.48 7.45
C PHE A 44 2.35 3.28 8.71
N SER A 45 1.28 4.08 8.65
CA SER A 45 0.77 4.83 9.79
C SER A 45 -0.76 4.96 9.76
N LEU A 46 -1.34 5.31 10.90
CA LEU A 46 -2.78 5.53 11.07
C LEU A 46 -3.08 7.03 11.31
N TRP A 47 -4.27 7.45 10.92
CA TRP A 47 -4.81 8.77 11.29
C TRP A 47 -4.84 8.91 12.83
N PRO A 48 -4.57 10.11 13.40
CA PRO A 48 -4.43 11.43 12.77
C PRO A 48 -3.06 11.75 12.22
N TYR A 49 -2.09 10.85 12.29
CA TYR A 49 -0.73 11.16 11.89
C TYR A 49 -0.49 11.02 10.39
N GLY A 50 0.43 11.84 9.87
CA GLY A 50 1.02 11.64 8.56
C GLY A 50 1.97 10.44 8.54
N LEU A 51 2.46 10.10 7.34
CA LEU A 51 3.53 9.09 7.20
C LEU A 51 4.91 9.75 7.04
N GLU A 52 4.99 10.82 6.25
CA GLU A 52 6.24 11.53 5.94
C GLU A 52 6.66 12.47 7.09
N ASP A 53 7.91 12.35 7.56
CA ASP A 53 8.44 13.15 8.68
C ASP A 53 8.64 14.65 8.33
N ALA A 54 8.86 14.94 7.05
CA ALA A 54 9.13 16.29 6.56
C ALA A 54 7.86 17.16 6.44
N HIS A 55 6.69 16.56 6.64
CA HIS A 55 5.40 17.23 6.63
C HIS A 55 4.81 17.25 8.04
N ALA A 56 3.75 18.03 8.25
CA ALA A 56 3.14 18.18 9.57
C ALA A 56 2.88 16.80 10.22
N ILE A 57 3.22 16.69 11.51
CA ILE A 57 3.05 15.46 12.31
C ILE A 57 1.61 14.96 12.22
N TYR A 58 0.66 15.90 12.24
CA TYR A 58 -0.77 15.66 12.04
C TYR A 58 -1.19 15.89 10.59
N GLY A 59 -2.10 15.05 10.09
CA GLY A 59 -2.64 15.13 8.73
C GLY A 59 -2.00 14.12 7.79
N GLY A 60 -1.65 14.55 6.58
CA GLY A 60 -1.02 13.67 5.57
C GLY A 60 -1.97 12.69 4.87
N GLY A 61 -3.28 12.84 5.04
CA GLY A 61 -4.29 12.10 4.30
C GLY A 61 -5.66 12.02 5.00
N PRO A 62 -6.67 11.46 4.34
CA PRO A 62 -8.01 11.25 4.91
C PRO A 62 -8.00 10.33 6.15
N ARG A 63 -9.01 10.48 7.02
CA ARG A 63 -9.33 9.46 8.04
C ARG A 63 -9.91 8.23 7.34
N GLY A 64 -9.86 7.07 7.98
CA GLY A 64 -10.40 5.86 7.38
C GLY A 64 -9.48 5.21 6.35
N LEU A 65 -8.20 5.57 6.33
CA LEU A 65 -7.21 5.01 5.43
C LEU A 65 -5.92 4.67 6.18
N ILE A 66 -5.29 3.56 5.82
CA ILE A 66 -3.93 3.24 6.27
C ILE A 66 -2.97 3.94 5.32
N ARG A 67 -2.08 4.79 5.83
CA ARG A 67 -1.03 5.41 5.00
C ARG A 67 0.07 4.40 4.77
N VAL A 68 0.51 4.19 3.53
CA VAL A 68 1.58 3.23 3.20
C VAL A 68 2.62 3.86 2.28
N GLY A 69 3.87 3.55 2.55
CA GLY A 69 5.01 4.14 1.87
C GLY A 69 6.28 3.37 2.15
N VAL A 70 7.41 4.01 1.87
CA VAL A 70 8.74 3.39 2.02
C VAL A 70 9.70 4.29 2.76
N GLU A 71 10.56 3.69 3.58
CA GLU A 71 11.71 4.38 4.17
C GLU A 71 12.95 4.10 3.32
N ARG A 72 13.66 5.15 2.92
CA ARG A 72 14.92 5.09 2.18
C ARG A 72 15.87 6.16 2.69
N SER A 73 17.07 5.74 3.05
CA SER A 73 18.18 6.61 3.49
C SER A 73 17.80 7.66 4.55
N GLY A 74 17.05 7.23 5.57
CA GLY A 74 16.57 8.05 6.67
C GLY A 74 15.31 8.88 6.37
N LYS A 75 14.67 8.68 5.21
CA LYS A 75 13.50 9.46 4.78
C LYS A 75 12.33 8.55 4.44
N ILE A 76 11.14 8.94 4.89
CA ILE A 76 9.90 8.23 4.59
C ILE A 76 9.14 8.96 3.49
N TYR A 77 8.70 8.20 2.49
CA TYR A 77 7.91 8.68 1.36
C TYR A 77 6.55 7.99 1.32
N LEU A 78 5.47 8.78 1.37
CA LEU A 78 4.11 8.28 1.21
C LEU A 78 3.86 7.96 -0.27
N LEU A 79 3.41 6.74 -0.58
CA LEU A 79 3.08 6.36 -1.96
C LEU A 79 1.60 6.02 -2.16
N ASN A 80 0.95 5.44 -1.15
CA ASN A 80 -0.42 4.95 -1.27
C ASN A 80 -1.19 5.12 0.03
N PHE A 81 -2.50 4.97 -0.08
CA PHE A 81 -3.36 4.65 1.04
C PHE A 81 -4.03 3.31 0.80
N LEU A 82 -4.31 2.57 1.88
CA LEU A 82 -5.15 1.37 1.83
C LEU A 82 -6.53 1.67 2.42
N ALA A 83 -7.57 1.43 1.62
CA ALA A 83 -8.97 1.48 2.05
C ALA A 83 -9.50 0.07 2.35
N ILE A 84 -10.37 -0.03 3.35
CA ILE A 84 -11.03 -1.27 3.78
C ILE A 84 -12.49 -1.18 3.34
N GLU A 85 -12.89 -2.08 2.45
CA GLU A 85 -14.15 -1.99 1.72
C GLU A 85 -14.96 -3.28 1.84
N PRO A 86 -15.72 -3.45 2.94
CA PRO A 86 -16.60 -4.60 3.09
C PRO A 86 -17.78 -4.52 2.13
N LEU A 87 -18.15 -5.67 1.58
CA LEU A 87 -19.37 -5.89 0.81
C LEU A 87 -20.31 -6.78 1.62
N VAL A 88 -21.51 -6.27 1.90
CA VAL A 88 -22.56 -6.98 2.63
C VAL A 88 -23.86 -6.80 1.86
N ASP A 89 -24.56 -7.91 1.57
CA ASP A 89 -25.83 -7.93 0.83
C ASP A 89 -25.76 -7.13 -0.49
N GLY A 90 -24.69 -7.30 -1.26
CA GLY A 90 -24.52 -6.59 -2.53
C GLY A 90 -24.13 -5.11 -2.41
N LYS A 91 -23.94 -4.56 -1.20
CA LYS A 91 -23.58 -3.15 -0.97
C LYS A 91 -22.17 -3.02 -0.42
N ILE A 92 -21.37 -2.19 -1.08
CA ILE A 92 -20.02 -1.84 -0.62
C ILE A 92 -20.10 -0.58 0.24
N GLU A 93 -19.38 -0.60 1.36
CA GLU A 93 -19.02 0.61 2.08
C GLU A 93 -17.51 0.85 2.04
N PHE A 94 -17.10 2.09 2.28
CA PHE A 94 -15.71 2.52 2.10
C PHE A 94 -15.20 3.11 3.40
N SER A 95 -14.07 2.61 3.89
CA SER A 95 -13.47 3.12 5.12
C SER A 95 -13.19 4.62 5.08
N GLU A 96 -12.87 5.21 3.92
CA GLU A 96 -12.55 6.64 3.76
C GLU A 96 -13.76 7.57 3.80
N ILE A 97 -14.87 7.20 3.16
CA ILE A 97 -16.01 8.10 2.91
C ILE A 97 -17.28 7.72 3.66
N SER A 98 -17.38 6.48 4.20
CA SER A 98 -18.45 6.15 5.12
C SER A 98 -18.30 6.97 6.40
N PRO A 99 -19.37 7.63 6.89
CA PRO A 99 -19.28 8.42 8.11
C PRO A 99 -19.00 7.53 9.34
N SER A 100 -18.20 8.06 10.26
CA SER A 100 -17.99 7.48 11.59
C SER A 100 -19.28 7.58 12.39
N SER A 101 -19.60 6.54 13.15
CA SER A 101 -20.77 6.53 14.03
C SER A 101 -20.52 7.33 15.32
N VAL A 102 -19.26 7.65 15.63
CA VAL A 102 -18.86 8.45 16.79
C VAL A 102 -19.07 9.95 16.56
N ASP A 103 -18.70 10.47 15.39
CA ASP A 103 -18.71 11.93 15.14
C ASP A 103 -19.36 12.37 13.82
N ASN A 104 -19.92 11.43 13.05
CA ASN A 104 -20.58 11.66 11.76
C ASN A 104 -19.71 12.33 10.67
N ARG A 105 -18.39 12.38 10.87
CA ARG A 105 -17.45 12.84 9.82
C ARG A 105 -17.06 11.67 8.93
N TRP A 106 -16.68 11.97 7.68
CA TRP A 106 -16.16 10.95 6.77
C TRP A 106 -14.92 10.27 7.32
N GLY A 107 -14.82 8.97 7.06
CA GLY A 107 -13.71 8.13 7.46
C GLY A 107 -14.04 7.37 8.74
N LYS A 108 -13.92 6.04 8.71
CA LYS A 108 -13.96 5.20 9.91
C LYS A 108 -12.73 5.43 10.77
N ILE A 109 -12.93 5.45 12.08
CA ILE A 109 -11.86 5.51 13.06
C ILE A 109 -11.15 4.15 13.10
N MET A 110 -9.82 4.18 13.11
CA MET A 110 -8.97 3.00 13.26
C MET A 110 -8.00 3.18 14.44
N TRP A 111 -7.68 2.10 15.13
CA TRP A 111 -6.68 2.10 16.20
C TRP A 111 -5.91 0.78 16.24
N ALA A 112 -4.70 0.84 16.79
CA ALA A 112 -3.81 -0.31 16.87
C ALA A 112 -3.86 -1.00 18.24
N SER A 113 -3.50 -2.28 18.25
CA SER A 113 -3.21 -3.08 19.43
C SER A 113 -2.14 -4.13 19.11
N ASP A 114 -1.45 -4.62 20.12
CA ASP A 114 -0.57 -5.79 20.08
C ASP A 114 -1.31 -7.12 20.37
N HIS A 115 -2.62 -7.06 20.64
CA HIS A 115 -3.46 -8.21 20.93
C HIS A 115 -4.68 -8.31 19.98
N PRO A 116 -5.22 -9.52 19.76
CA PRO A 116 -6.39 -9.72 18.89
C PRO A 116 -7.71 -9.23 19.49
N ASN A 117 -7.71 -8.77 20.74
CA ASN A 117 -8.88 -8.21 21.41
C ASN A 117 -8.88 -6.67 21.28
N PRO A 118 -10.03 -6.04 20.99
CA PRO A 118 -10.09 -4.61 20.80
C PRO A 118 -9.82 -3.87 22.10
N THR A 119 -9.03 -2.81 22.00
CA THR A 119 -8.84 -1.81 23.05
C THR A 119 -9.76 -0.62 22.80
N ALA A 120 -9.75 0.36 23.70
CA ALA A 120 -10.32 1.67 23.40
C ALA A 120 -9.54 2.36 22.27
N PHE A 121 -10.23 3.23 21.54
CA PHE A 121 -9.60 4.13 20.57
C PHE A 121 -8.74 5.17 21.31
N TYR A 122 -7.49 5.29 20.88
CA TYR A 122 -6.63 6.42 21.17
C TYR A 122 -6.04 6.94 19.87
N PRO A 123 -5.86 8.26 19.72
CA PRO A 123 -5.28 8.84 18.50
C PRO A 123 -3.77 8.54 18.37
N THR A 124 -3.12 8.03 19.42
CA THR A 124 -1.69 7.69 19.46
C THR A 124 -1.43 6.25 18.98
N ALA A 125 -0.18 5.82 19.02
CA ALA A 125 0.24 4.47 18.63
C ALA A 125 -0.51 3.35 19.37
N ASN A 126 -0.82 3.54 20.65
CA ASN A 126 -1.49 2.60 21.55
C ASN A 126 -0.74 1.27 21.81
N CYS A 127 0.16 0.85 20.92
CA CYS A 127 1.04 -0.29 21.07
C CYS A 127 2.33 -0.10 20.26
N ARG A 128 3.37 -0.82 20.63
CA ARG A 128 4.63 -0.87 19.86
C ARG A 128 4.61 -1.90 18.73
N GLY A 129 3.65 -2.82 18.77
CA GLY A 129 3.65 -4.04 17.97
C GLY A 129 4.54 -5.14 18.54
N VAL A 130 4.28 -6.36 18.08
CA VAL A 130 4.94 -7.58 18.54
C VAL A 130 5.97 -8.03 17.52
N ILE A 131 7.21 -8.24 17.96
CA ILE A 131 8.22 -8.95 17.18
C ILE A 131 8.10 -10.44 17.51
N SER A 132 8.00 -11.26 16.48
CA SER A 132 7.93 -12.72 16.58
C SER A 132 8.91 -13.37 15.61
N HIS A 133 9.14 -14.68 15.77
CA HIS A 133 10.01 -15.47 14.90
C HIS A 133 9.16 -16.56 14.24
N PRO A 134 8.57 -16.32 13.05
CA PRO A 134 7.53 -17.17 12.49
C PRO A 134 8.05 -18.43 11.78
N ASP A 135 9.36 -18.68 11.80
CA ASP A 135 10.02 -19.79 11.12
C ASP A 135 11.03 -20.44 12.08
N ASP A 136 10.65 -21.55 12.72
CA ASP A 136 11.49 -22.24 13.71
C ASP A 136 12.83 -22.72 13.13
N ALA A 137 12.88 -22.97 11.81
CA ALA A 137 14.11 -23.36 11.12
C ALA A 137 15.02 -22.16 10.80
N ARG A 138 14.49 -20.93 10.87
CA ARG A 138 15.19 -19.67 10.64
C ARG A 138 14.91 -18.69 11.77
N PRO A 139 15.46 -18.91 12.98
CA PRO A 139 15.20 -18.07 14.14
C PRO A 139 15.70 -16.63 13.98
N GLU A 140 16.59 -16.34 13.03
CA GLU A 140 16.99 -14.98 12.67
C GLU A 140 15.88 -14.20 11.95
N LEU A 141 14.86 -14.90 11.45
CA LEU A 141 13.76 -14.30 10.75
C LEU A 141 12.75 -13.74 11.75
N GLU A 142 12.65 -12.43 11.75
CA GLU A 142 11.70 -11.68 12.56
C GLU A 142 10.48 -11.24 11.74
N GLU A 143 9.33 -11.11 12.40
CA GLU A 143 8.11 -10.50 11.89
C GLU A 143 7.58 -9.48 12.90
N LEU A 144 7.43 -8.22 12.48
CA LEU A 144 6.70 -7.20 13.22
C LEU A 144 5.21 -7.31 12.90
N SER A 145 4.36 -7.35 13.91
CA SER A 145 2.91 -7.35 13.71
C SER A 145 2.13 -6.47 14.68
N ILE A 146 0.99 -5.95 14.20
CA ILE A 146 -0.03 -5.28 15.00
C ILE A 146 -1.42 -5.73 14.55
N TYR A 147 -2.41 -5.57 15.43
CA TYR A 147 -3.81 -5.58 15.06
C TYR A 147 -4.28 -4.14 14.80
N VAL A 148 -5.13 -3.97 13.79
CA VAL A 148 -5.82 -2.71 13.50
C VAL A 148 -7.32 -2.95 13.58
N PHE A 149 -7.95 -2.31 14.56
CA PHE A 149 -9.39 -2.31 14.73
C PHE A 149 -10.01 -1.09 14.04
N LEU A 150 -11.26 -1.25 13.61
CA LEU A 150 -12.02 -0.22 12.94
C LEU A 150 -13.43 -0.17 13.53
N GLU A 151 -14.08 0.98 13.45
CA GLU A 151 -15.50 1.09 13.74
C GLU A 151 -16.35 0.15 12.88
N LYS A 152 -17.46 -0.32 13.45
CA LYS A 152 -18.50 -1.02 12.70
C LYS A 152 -19.07 -0.13 11.59
N TYR A 153 -19.31 -0.75 10.45
CA TYR A 153 -19.94 -0.14 9.30
C TYR A 153 -21.47 -0.13 9.44
N HIS A 154 -22.17 0.75 8.73
CA HIS A 154 -23.63 0.84 8.83
C HIS A 154 -24.34 -0.40 8.27
N SER A 155 -23.72 -1.04 7.29
CA SER A 155 -24.06 -2.36 6.74
C SER A 155 -23.99 -3.49 7.76
N GLY A 156 -23.37 -3.25 8.92
CA GLY A 156 -23.15 -4.24 9.97
C GLY A 156 -21.83 -5.00 9.84
N ALA A 157 -21.05 -4.78 8.78
CA ALA A 157 -19.69 -5.31 8.70
C ALA A 157 -18.82 -4.75 9.83
N HIS A 158 -18.03 -5.61 10.45
CA HIS A 158 -17.12 -5.22 11.53
C HIS A 158 -15.77 -5.93 11.38
N PRO A 159 -15.02 -5.60 10.31
CA PRO A 159 -13.72 -6.19 10.07
C PRO A 159 -12.66 -5.63 11.03
N TYR A 160 -11.62 -6.41 11.26
CA TYR A 160 -10.35 -5.94 11.83
C TYR A 160 -9.19 -6.67 11.13
N LEU A 161 -8.00 -6.10 11.23
CA LEU A 161 -6.83 -6.57 10.49
C LEU A 161 -5.73 -7.03 11.46
N LYS A 162 -4.91 -7.99 11.03
CA LYS A 162 -3.53 -8.11 11.50
C LYS A 162 -2.60 -7.65 10.37
N LEU A 163 -1.82 -6.61 10.62
CA LEU A 163 -0.79 -6.12 9.71
C LEU A 163 0.56 -6.69 10.15
N SER A 164 1.36 -7.17 9.20
CA SER A 164 2.68 -7.72 9.52
C SER A 164 3.72 -7.48 8.42
N ILE A 165 4.97 -7.36 8.82
CA ILE A 165 6.13 -7.18 7.92
C ILE A 165 7.18 -8.21 8.31
N ARG A 166 7.61 -9.02 7.35
CA ARG A 166 8.69 -9.98 7.56
C ARG A 166 10.04 -9.37 7.22
N SER A 167 11.03 -9.72 8.01
CA SER A 167 12.41 -9.30 7.87
C SER A 167 13.07 -9.70 6.54
N ASP A 168 12.66 -10.81 5.93
CA ASP A 168 13.13 -11.32 4.64
C ASP A 168 12.38 -10.72 3.44
N ARG A 169 11.25 -10.06 3.70
CA ARG A 169 10.39 -9.40 2.73
C ARG A 169 10.10 -7.95 3.16
N PRO A 170 11.14 -7.10 3.29
CA PRO A 170 10.98 -5.76 3.84
C PRO A 170 10.13 -4.82 2.98
N ASP A 171 9.93 -5.14 1.70
CA ASP A 171 9.14 -4.35 0.74
C ASP A 171 7.64 -4.72 0.75
N GLU A 172 7.20 -5.63 1.61
CA GLU A 172 5.86 -6.23 1.59
C GLU A 172 5.13 -6.09 2.93
N LEU A 173 3.88 -5.65 2.88
CA LEU A 173 2.95 -5.61 4.01
C LEU A 173 1.95 -6.75 3.87
N ALA A 174 2.00 -7.70 4.79
CA ALA A 174 1.01 -8.74 4.93
C ALA A 174 -0.23 -8.21 5.66
N ILE A 175 -1.41 -8.43 5.07
CA ILE A 175 -2.69 -7.94 5.55
C ILE A 175 -3.59 -9.16 5.75
N GLN A 176 -3.78 -9.53 7.02
CA GLN A 176 -4.68 -10.61 7.39
C GLN A 176 -6.02 -10.04 7.85
N LEU A 177 -7.11 -10.56 7.27
CA LEU A 177 -8.47 -10.04 7.48
C LEU A 177 -9.27 -10.91 8.43
N PHE A 178 -9.93 -10.30 9.40
CA PHE A 178 -10.81 -10.96 10.36
C PHE A 178 -12.11 -10.18 10.53
N ASN A 179 -13.07 -10.77 11.23
CA ASN A 179 -14.34 -10.17 11.56
C ASN A 179 -14.62 -10.34 13.05
N ARG A 180 -15.26 -9.35 13.65
CA ARG A 180 -15.78 -9.45 15.02
C ARG A 180 -16.97 -10.40 15.06
N GLU A 181 -17.27 -10.94 16.24
CA GLU A 181 -18.42 -11.84 16.46
C GLU A 181 -19.76 -11.18 16.09
N ASP A 182 -19.87 -9.87 16.29
CA ASP A 182 -21.06 -9.08 15.94
C ASP A 182 -21.07 -8.59 14.49
N SER A 183 -20.08 -8.97 13.67
CA SER A 183 -20.03 -8.61 12.26
C SER A 183 -21.11 -9.36 11.49
N LYS A 184 -21.86 -8.63 10.67
CA LYS A 184 -22.64 -9.26 9.61
C LYS A 184 -21.71 -9.99 8.62
N GLN A 185 -22.21 -11.06 8.02
CA GLN A 185 -21.49 -11.82 7.01
C GLN A 185 -21.09 -10.89 5.85
N MET A 186 -19.79 -10.88 5.54
CA MET A 186 -19.24 -10.17 4.39
C MET A 186 -19.09 -11.15 3.23
N ASP A 187 -19.53 -10.75 2.05
CA ASP A 187 -19.28 -11.50 0.81
C ASP A 187 -17.83 -11.27 0.35
N TYR A 188 -17.37 -10.03 0.49
CA TYR A 188 -16.01 -9.56 0.19
C TYR A 188 -15.58 -8.55 1.26
N CYS A 189 -14.27 -8.46 1.50
CA CYS A 189 -13.67 -7.35 2.21
C CYS A 189 -12.44 -6.94 1.41
N ASN A 190 -12.64 -6.02 0.47
CA ASN A 190 -11.58 -5.62 -0.44
C ASN A 190 -10.61 -4.69 0.29
N ILE A 191 -9.33 -4.82 -0.06
CA ILE A 191 -8.32 -3.84 0.32
C ILE A 191 -7.83 -3.15 -0.94
N THR A 192 -8.09 -1.85 -1.00
CA THR A 192 -7.85 -1.04 -2.18
C THR A 192 -6.65 -0.15 -1.95
N ALA A 193 -5.60 -0.29 -2.76
CA ALA A 193 -4.51 0.67 -2.78
C ALA A 193 -4.93 1.86 -3.66
N THR A 194 -5.20 3.02 -3.05
CA THR A 194 -5.54 4.26 -3.75
C THR A 194 -4.28 5.10 -4.00
N MET A 195 -4.44 6.24 -4.67
CA MET A 195 -3.36 7.19 -4.94
C MET A 195 -2.29 6.66 -5.92
N GLY A 196 -2.58 5.62 -6.71
CA GLY A 196 -1.66 5.09 -7.72
C GLY A 196 -1.18 6.14 -8.74
N ASN A 197 -1.97 7.19 -8.99
CA ASN A 197 -1.59 8.24 -9.92
C ASN A 197 -0.49 9.16 -9.37
N TYR A 198 -0.18 9.11 -8.07
CA TYR A 198 0.98 9.78 -7.49
C TYR A 198 2.27 9.25 -8.08
N ALA A 199 2.42 7.93 -8.13
CA ALA A 199 3.52 7.25 -8.80
C ALA A 199 3.32 7.12 -10.32
N ARG A 200 2.24 7.73 -10.85
CA ARG A 200 1.79 7.61 -12.24
C ARG A 200 1.83 6.17 -12.73
N LEU A 201 1.20 5.27 -11.96
CA LEU A 201 1.04 3.88 -12.37
C LEU A 201 0.28 3.84 -13.71
N ARG A 202 0.92 3.27 -14.74
CA ARG A 202 0.38 3.23 -16.11
C ARG A 202 0.44 1.87 -16.74
N SER A 203 1.23 0.94 -16.22
CA SER A 203 1.36 -0.40 -16.75
C SER A 203 0.85 -1.40 -15.73
N LEU A 204 -0.24 -2.09 -16.04
CA LEU A 204 -0.72 -3.26 -15.29
C LEU A 204 -0.14 -4.51 -15.95
N HIS A 205 0.69 -5.27 -15.25
CA HIS A 205 1.37 -6.44 -15.82
C HIS A 205 0.55 -7.71 -15.55
N LEU A 206 0.15 -8.36 -16.64
CA LEU A 206 -0.60 -9.61 -16.67
C LEU A 206 0.16 -10.63 -17.53
N LYS A 207 -0.30 -11.89 -17.57
CA LYS A 207 0.36 -12.95 -18.35
C LYS A 207 0.55 -12.62 -19.84
N GLU A 208 -0.45 -11.97 -20.44
CA GLU A 208 -0.46 -11.64 -21.88
C GLU A 208 0.33 -10.35 -22.20
N GLY A 209 0.86 -9.68 -21.18
CA GLY A 209 1.64 -8.46 -21.31
C GLY A 209 1.13 -7.32 -20.42
N ALA A 210 1.72 -6.15 -20.61
CA ALA A 210 1.39 -4.97 -19.85
C ALA A 210 0.28 -4.13 -20.52
N ILE A 211 -0.78 -3.82 -19.78
CA ILE A 211 -1.85 -2.93 -20.21
C ILE A 211 -1.48 -1.49 -19.87
N ASP A 212 -1.44 -0.61 -20.87
CA ASP A 212 -1.17 0.83 -20.70
C ASP A 212 -2.46 1.61 -20.40
N SER A 213 -2.49 2.32 -19.26
CA SER A 213 -3.63 3.13 -18.81
C SER A 213 -4.05 4.20 -19.84
N ARG A 214 -3.11 4.74 -20.64
CA ARG A 214 -3.41 5.77 -21.65
C ARG A 214 -4.15 5.20 -22.85
N VAL A 215 -3.91 3.92 -23.14
CA VAL A 215 -4.65 3.17 -24.17
C VAL A 215 -5.99 2.74 -23.60
N LEU A 216 -5.99 2.14 -22.40
CA LEU A 216 -7.18 1.64 -21.73
C LEU A 216 -8.25 2.73 -21.51
N TYR A 217 -7.82 3.95 -21.17
CA TYR A 217 -8.70 5.10 -20.92
C TYR A 217 -8.65 6.16 -22.03
N LYS A 218 -8.28 5.78 -23.26
CA LYS A 218 -8.21 6.69 -24.40
C LYS A 218 -9.55 7.42 -24.59
N GLY A 219 -9.49 8.74 -24.74
CA GLY A 219 -10.66 9.61 -24.90
C GLY A 219 -11.28 10.10 -23.60
N TYR A 220 -10.91 9.55 -22.43
CA TYR A 220 -11.40 10.05 -21.15
C TYR A 220 -10.64 11.30 -20.71
N ASN A 221 -11.40 12.35 -20.38
CA ASN A 221 -10.87 13.62 -19.90
C ASN A 221 -11.78 14.24 -18.81
N GLY A 222 -12.40 13.40 -17.97
CA GLY A 222 -13.23 13.85 -16.85
C GLY A 222 -12.45 14.18 -15.57
N ILE A 223 -13.18 14.54 -14.50
CA ILE A 223 -12.64 14.76 -13.15
C ILE A 223 -12.88 13.56 -12.21
N ASP A 224 -13.80 12.69 -12.58
CA ASP A 224 -14.23 11.52 -11.82
C ASP A 224 -13.29 10.32 -12.04
N PHE A 225 -13.60 9.18 -11.44
CA PHE A 225 -12.98 7.92 -11.80
C PHE A 225 -13.52 7.43 -13.14
N ILE A 226 -12.71 6.68 -13.88
CA ILE A 226 -13.15 5.85 -14.99
C ILE A 226 -12.88 4.38 -14.68
N GLU A 227 -13.93 3.57 -14.76
CA GLU A 227 -13.90 2.15 -14.46
C GLU A 227 -13.78 1.31 -15.74
N LYS A 228 -13.16 0.13 -15.62
CA LYS A 228 -13.04 -0.88 -16.67
C LYS A 228 -13.22 -2.29 -16.08
N GLU A 229 -13.14 -3.28 -16.96
CA GLU A 229 -13.32 -4.69 -16.61
C GLU A 229 -12.31 -5.15 -15.56
N SER A 230 -12.71 -6.16 -14.79
CA SER A 230 -11.82 -6.86 -13.84
C SER A 230 -11.09 -7.99 -14.55
N TYR A 231 -9.86 -8.27 -14.12
CA TYR A 231 -9.02 -9.32 -14.70
C TYR A 231 -9.04 -10.54 -13.79
N PRO A 232 -9.39 -11.74 -14.29
CA PRO A 232 -9.47 -12.94 -13.48
C PRO A 232 -8.08 -13.46 -13.09
N ALA A 233 -8.02 -14.33 -12.08
CA ALA A 233 -6.79 -15.02 -11.66
C ALA A 233 -6.06 -15.73 -12.81
N SER A 234 -6.79 -16.23 -13.80
CA SER A 234 -6.19 -16.87 -14.99
C SER A 234 -5.31 -15.93 -15.80
N SER A 235 -5.51 -14.61 -15.72
CA SER A 235 -4.70 -13.57 -16.37
C SER A 235 -3.54 -13.07 -15.49
N MET A 236 -3.51 -13.39 -14.19
CA MET A 236 -2.48 -12.91 -13.25
C MET A 236 -1.16 -13.67 -13.39
N LEU A 237 -0.03 -13.01 -13.11
CA LEU A 237 1.28 -13.67 -13.12
C LEU A 237 1.39 -14.67 -11.95
N ARG A 238 2.26 -15.67 -12.06
CA ARG A 238 2.54 -16.66 -11.01
C ARG A 238 4.02 -16.76 -10.72
N SER A 239 4.37 -16.85 -9.44
CA SER A 239 5.71 -17.18 -8.95
C SER A 239 5.99 -18.69 -8.98
N LEU A 240 7.23 -19.09 -8.64
CA LEU A 240 7.64 -20.49 -8.56
C LEU A 240 6.92 -21.22 -7.42
N ASP A 241 6.75 -20.58 -6.27
CA ASP A 241 5.92 -21.09 -5.15
C ASP A 241 4.42 -21.16 -5.48
N GLY A 242 4.02 -20.65 -6.64
CA GLY A 242 2.66 -20.74 -7.16
C GLY A 242 1.70 -19.64 -6.71
N SER A 243 2.18 -18.65 -5.95
CA SER A 243 1.42 -17.45 -5.58
C SER A 243 0.98 -16.65 -6.81
N TYR A 244 -0.16 -15.98 -6.68
CA TYR A 244 -0.68 -15.07 -7.70
C TYR A 244 -0.14 -13.66 -7.50
N PHE A 245 0.26 -13.02 -8.59
CA PHE A 245 0.74 -11.65 -8.60
C PHE A 245 0.02 -10.78 -9.62
N ALA A 246 -0.22 -9.54 -9.22
CA ALA A 246 -0.49 -8.44 -10.12
C ALA A 246 0.49 -7.32 -9.83
N PHE A 247 1.08 -6.73 -10.86
CA PHE A 247 2.00 -5.61 -10.71
C PHE A 247 1.46 -4.38 -11.41
N ALA A 248 1.66 -3.22 -10.82
CA ALA A 248 1.43 -1.93 -11.41
C ALA A 248 2.72 -1.10 -11.35
N THR A 249 3.13 -0.53 -12.49
CA THR A 249 4.35 0.28 -12.59
C THR A 249 4.11 1.59 -13.33
N GLY A 250 4.91 2.61 -13.03
CA GLY A 250 5.06 3.78 -13.89
C GLY A 250 5.94 3.48 -15.11
N ASN A 251 5.54 3.94 -16.29
CA ASN A 251 6.25 3.75 -17.56
C ASN A 251 7.15 4.94 -17.96
N GLU A 252 7.32 5.91 -17.06
CA GLU A 252 8.19 7.08 -17.24
C GLU A 252 9.50 6.92 -16.45
N ASP A 253 10.58 7.55 -16.88
CA ASP A 253 11.80 7.64 -16.08
C ASP A 253 11.65 8.58 -14.87
N ILE A 254 12.64 8.60 -13.98
CA ILE A 254 12.60 9.40 -12.76
C ILE A 254 12.64 10.92 -13.02
N GLN A 255 13.27 11.37 -14.11
CA GLN A 255 13.33 12.79 -14.47
C GLN A 255 11.94 13.26 -14.92
N ALA A 256 11.27 12.48 -15.77
CA ALA A 256 9.90 12.70 -16.18
C ALA A 256 8.95 12.69 -14.97
N LEU A 257 9.05 11.70 -14.07
CA LEU A 257 8.24 11.63 -12.84
C LEU A 257 8.36 12.90 -11.98
N LYS A 258 9.59 13.41 -11.81
CA LYS A 258 9.89 14.62 -11.03
C LYS A 258 9.53 15.91 -11.76
N ALA A 259 9.42 15.90 -13.09
CA ALA A 259 9.00 17.06 -13.85
C ALA A 259 7.59 17.49 -13.42
N TRP A 260 7.44 18.77 -13.10
CA TRP A 260 6.20 19.35 -12.59
C TRP A 260 5.92 20.69 -13.27
N PRO A 261 4.72 20.91 -13.81
CA PRO A 261 4.32 22.20 -14.35
C PRO A 261 4.45 23.33 -13.31
N VAL A 262 4.66 24.57 -13.79
CA VAL A 262 4.97 25.73 -12.95
C VAL A 262 3.85 26.79 -12.90
N ASP A 263 2.70 26.51 -13.52
CA ASP A 263 1.53 27.39 -13.46
C ASP A 263 0.92 27.46 -12.04
N SER A 264 0.01 28.41 -11.82
CA SER A 264 -0.58 28.66 -10.50
C SER A 264 -1.37 27.46 -9.97
N LEU A 265 -2.10 26.76 -10.83
CA LEU A 265 -2.85 25.56 -10.45
C LEU A 265 -1.87 24.46 -10.03
N ALA A 266 -0.82 24.21 -10.81
CA ALA A 266 0.20 23.22 -10.48
C ALA A 266 0.96 23.53 -9.17
N LYS A 267 1.23 24.81 -8.88
CA LYS A 267 1.78 25.25 -7.58
C LYS A 267 0.84 24.92 -6.42
N SER A 268 -0.46 25.07 -6.60
CA SER A 268 -1.46 24.69 -5.58
C SER A 268 -1.54 23.18 -5.35
N LYS A 269 -0.99 22.37 -6.27
CA LYS A 269 -1.03 20.89 -6.25
C LYS A 269 0.34 20.25 -6.01
N LEU A 270 1.31 20.97 -5.44
CA LEU A 270 2.66 20.44 -5.18
C LEU A 270 2.70 19.14 -4.36
N GLY A 271 1.68 18.85 -3.55
CA GLY A 271 1.55 17.58 -2.85
C GLY A 271 1.50 16.36 -3.77
N TRP A 272 1.06 16.52 -5.02
CA TRP A 272 1.02 15.47 -6.05
C TRP A 272 2.33 15.32 -6.82
N ARG A 273 3.29 16.23 -6.67
CA ARG A 273 4.59 16.10 -7.31
C ARG A 273 5.30 14.86 -6.75
N TYR A 274 5.79 14.01 -7.65
CA TYR A 274 6.57 12.83 -7.27
C TYR A 274 7.87 13.26 -6.58
N ARG A 275 8.00 12.90 -5.30
CA ARG A 275 9.14 13.24 -4.44
C ARG A 275 10.19 12.14 -4.29
N PRO A 276 9.84 10.84 -4.34
CA PRO A 276 10.83 9.80 -4.13
C PRO A 276 12.02 9.92 -5.10
N PRO A 277 13.23 9.54 -4.65
CA PRO A 277 14.41 9.57 -5.50
C PRO A 277 14.46 8.41 -6.50
N LEU A 278 13.65 7.38 -6.27
CA LEU A 278 13.63 6.10 -6.98
C LEU A 278 12.25 5.85 -7.56
N LYS A 279 12.15 4.92 -8.50
CA LYS A 279 10.89 4.37 -9.00
C LYS A 279 10.53 3.12 -8.21
N PHE A 280 9.23 2.85 -8.10
CA PHE A 280 8.75 1.64 -7.45
C PHE A 280 7.75 0.88 -8.32
N THR A 281 7.84 -0.44 -8.25
CA THR A 281 6.82 -1.40 -8.63
C THR A 281 5.88 -1.60 -7.44
N GLN A 282 4.59 -1.44 -7.66
CA GLN A 282 3.57 -1.81 -6.69
C GLN A 282 2.97 -3.16 -7.07
N TYR A 283 2.64 -3.99 -6.09
CA TYR A 283 2.04 -5.28 -6.38
C TYR A 283 1.06 -5.74 -5.31
N TRP A 284 0.11 -6.55 -5.76
CA TRP A 284 -0.68 -7.42 -4.90
C TRP A 284 -0.20 -8.85 -5.09
N ARG A 285 0.00 -9.55 -3.97
CA ARG A 285 0.25 -10.99 -3.94
C ARG A 285 -0.85 -11.69 -3.14
N SER A 286 -1.30 -12.82 -3.65
CA SER A 286 -2.13 -13.78 -2.93
C SER A 286 -1.44 -15.13 -2.94
N GLU A 287 -1.43 -15.81 -1.80
CA GLU A 287 -0.94 -17.18 -1.72
C GLU A 287 -1.85 -18.11 -2.54
N GLN A 288 -1.36 -19.31 -2.86
CA GLN A 288 -2.12 -20.30 -3.62
C GLN A 288 -3.46 -20.57 -2.89
N ASN A 289 -4.58 -20.20 -3.51
CA ASN A 289 -5.87 -20.20 -2.84
C ASN A 289 -6.46 -21.62 -2.93
N ASN A 290 -6.79 -22.22 -1.77
CA ASN A 290 -7.38 -23.56 -1.64
C ASN A 290 -8.82 -23.63 -2.21
N GLY A 291 -9.00 -23.38 -3.51
CA GLY A 291 -10.28 -23.52 -4.24
C GLY A 291 -11.06 -22.23 -4.51
N SER A 292 -10.57 -21.05 -4.10
CA SER A 292 -11.19 -19.73 -4.38
C SER A 292 -10.63 -19.03 -5.64
N ASP A 293 -9.70 -19.67 -6.37
CA ASP A 293 -9.03 -19.13 -7.55
C ASP A 293 -9.99 -18.54 -8.60
N ASN A 294 -11.15 -19.17 -8.82
CA ASN A 294 -12.11 -18.73 -9.83
C ASN A 294 -12.78 -17.38 -9.53
N ARG A 295 -12.65 -16.85 -8.31
CA ARG A 295 -13.21 -15.55 -7.90
C ARG A 295 -12.16 -14.54 -7.44
N LEU A 296 -10.88 -14.91 -7.52
CA LEU A 296 -9.77 -13.96 -7.35
C LEU A 296 -9.68 -13.10 -8.61
N MET A 297 -9.66 -11.79 -8.42
CA MET A 297 -9.64 -10.81 -9.51
C MET A 297 -8.78 -9.62 -9.17
N VAL A 298 -8.20 -9.01 -10.19
CA VAL A 298 -7.51 -7.73 -10.13
C VAL A 298 -8.40 -6.67 -10.75
N ARG A 299 -8.47 -5.51 -10.13
CA ARG A 299 -9.20 -4.35 -10.68
C ARG A 299 -8.32 -3.11 -10.61
N VAL A 300 -8.42 -2.31 -11.66
CA VAL A 300 -7.86 -0.96 -11.70
C VAL A 300 -8.93 0.00 -12.18
N ASN A 301 -8.95 1.20 -11.60
CA ASN A 301 -9.66 2.33 -12.18
C ASN A 301 -8.68 3.44 -12.54
N GLY A 302 -9.12 4.39 -13.34
CA GLY A 302 -8.28 5.43 -13.90
C GLY A 302 -8.73 6.83 -13.51
N ARG A 303 -7.78 7.76 -13.58
CA ARG A 303 -8.07 9.19 -13.59
C ARG A 303 -7.22 9.90 -14.63
N TYR A 304 -7.78 10.98 -15.17
CA TYR A 304 -7.07 11.90 -16.05
C TYR A 304 -6.56 13.15 -15.31
N ARG A 305 -7.12 13.45 -14.13
CA ARG A 305 -6.73 14.58 -13.29
C ARG A 305 -6.54 14.15 -11.85
N TYR A 306 -5.62 14.81 -11.15
CA TYR A 306 -5.39 14.61 -9.72
C TYR A 306 -6.60 15.02 -8.90
N TRP A 307 -6.81 14.37 -7.76
CA TRP A 307 -7.87 14.73 -6.81
C TRP A 307 -7.71 16.17 -6.31
N SER A 308 -8.85 16.85 -6.17
CA SER A 308 -8.90 18.21 -5.64
C SER A 308 -9.92 18.37 -4.50
N GLY A 309 -10.11 17.35 -3.67
CA GLY A 309 -10.84 17.49 -2.40
C GLY A 309 -12.36 17.65 -2.54
N GLY A 310 -13.00 16.97 -3.50
CA GLY A 310 -14.46 16.87 -3.55
C GLY A 310 -15.19 17.95 -4.34
N SER A 311 -14.50 19.02 -4.77
CA SER A 311 -15.12 20.05 -5.61
C SER A 311 -15.66 19.46 -6.92
N ARG A 312 -16.83 19.91 -7.37
CA ARG A 312 -17.34 19.61 -8.73
C ARG A 312 -16.81 20.59 -9.78
N ASP A 313 -16.15 21.67 -9.36
CA ASP A 313 -15.53 22.63 -10.28
C ASP A 313 -14.25 22.03 -10.88
N SER A 314 -14.31 21.76 -12.18
CA SER A 314 -13.20 21.16 -12.94
C SER A 314 -11.96 22.06 -13.03
N THR A 315 -12.07 23.37 -12.79
CA THR A 315 -10.94 24.31 -12.84
C THR A 315 -9.94 24.06 -11.69
N HIS A 316 -10.37 23.41 -10.61
CA HIS A 316 -9.51 23.05 -9.49
C HIS A 316 -8.67 21.79 -9.76
N TYR A 317 -8.95 21.07 -10.85
CA TYR A 317 -8.35 19.77 -11.14
C TYR A 317 -7.22 19.91 -12.16
N MET A 318 -6.03 19.52 -11.73
CA MET A 318 -4.84 19.49 -12.57
C MET A 318 -4.77 18.18 -13.37
N LYS A 319 -4.48 18.27 -14.67
CA LYS A 319 -4.19 17.09 -15.51
C LYS A 319 -2.97 16.34 -14.98
N ILE A 320 -3.05 15.02 -14.94
CA ILE A 320 -1.89 14.18 -14.62
C ILE A 320 -0.89 14.31 -15.78
N PRO A 321 0.37 14.74 -15.52
CA PRO A 321 1.38 14.85 -16.56
C PRO A 321 1.56 13.52 -17.30
N GLY A 322 1.52 13.53 -18.63
CA GLY A 322 1.60 12.32 -19.46
C GLY A 322 0.28 11.57 -19.69
N GLY A 323 -0.84 12.07 -19.15
CA GLY A 323 -2.19 11.51 -19.37
C GLY A 323 -2.65 10.56 -18.26
N ALA A 324 -3.71 9.80 -18.56
CA ALA A 324 -4.40 8.98 -17.57
C ALA A 324 -3.47 7.98 -16.87
N ALA A 325 -3.69 7.77 -15.58
CA ALA A 325 -2.99 6.82 -14.72
C ALA A 325 -3.99 6.07 -13.85
N PHE A 326 -3.60 4.90 -13.35
CA PHE A 326 -4.41 4.16 -12.39
C PHE A 326 -4.50 4.93 -11.07
N GLU A 327 -5.69 5.06 -10.49
CA GLU A 327 -5.87 5.59 -9.13
C GLU A 327 -5.92 4.44 -8.13
N ASN A 328 -6.92 3.57 -8.28
CA ASN A 328 -7.08 2.40 -7.45
C ASN A 328 -6.44 1.19 -8.13
N PHE A 329 -5.72 0.42 -7.34
CA PHE A 329 -5.19 -0.88 -7.70
C PHE A 329 -5.61 -1.88 -6.63
N GLU A 330 -6.43 -2.85 -7.02
CA GLU A 330 -7.19 -3.68 -6.11
C GLU A 330 -6.98 -5.16 -6.42
N LEU A 331 -6.86 -5.94 -5.35
CA LEU A 331 -7.03 -7.38 -5.39
C LEU A 331 -8.33 -7.73 -4.68
N ARG A 332 -9.22 -8.44 -5.37
CA ARG A 332 -10.53 -8.84 -4.87
C ARG A 332 -10.58 -10.34 -4.76
N GLN A 333 -10.96 -10.83 -3.58
CA GLN A 333 -11.27 -12.23 -3.36
C GLN A 333 -12.43 -12.35 -2.36
N PRO A 334 -13.22 -13.42 -2.45
CA PRO A 334 -14.29 -13.67 -1.50
C PRO A 334 -13.76 -13.65 -0.07
N TYR A 335 -14.52 -13.06 0.84
CA TYR A 335 -14.09 -12.96 2.22
C TYR A 335 -14.03 -14.33 2.90
N GLN A 336 -12.90 -14.61 3.54
CA GLN A 336 -12.74 -15.68 4.52
C GLN A 336 -11.99 -15.13 5.74
N SER A 337 -12.46 -15.45 6.94
CA SER A 337 -11.80 -14.99 8.16
C SER A 337 -10.41 -15.64 8.28
N GLY A 338 -9.39 -14.84 8.60
CA GLY A 338 -7.99 -15.24 8.66
C GLY A 338 -7.28 -15.26 7.30
N GLN A 339 -7.95 -14.92 6.19
CA GLN A 339 -7.29 -14.85 4.88
C GLN A 339 -6.19 -13.78 4.85
N LYS A 340 -5.11 -14.05 4.11
CA LYS A 340 -3.99 -13.14 3.91
C LYS A 340 -3.91 -12.67 2.47
N ILE A 341 -3.65 -11.38 2.31
CA ILE A 341 -3.22 -10.77 1.05
C ILE A 341 -2.04 -9.86 1.35
N PHE A 342 -1.23 -9.58 0.34
CA PHE A 342 0.02 -8.86 0.53
C PHE A 342 0.10 -7.69 -0.44
N PHE A 343 0.41 -6.51 0.07
CA PHE A 343 0.68 -5.33 -0.73
C PHE A 343 2.16 -4.99 -0.64
N GLY A 344 2.83 -4.85 -1.79
CA GLY A 344 4.25 -4.53 -1.81
C GLY A 344 4.59 -3.32 -2.64
N ILE A 345 5.69 -2.68 -2.24
CA ILE A 345 6.32 -1.52 -2.90
C ILE A 345 7.81 -1.82 -2.98
N SER A 346 8.31 -2.14 -4.17
CA SER A 346 9.73 -2.52 -4.36
C SER A 346 10.39 -1.72 -5.48
N GLU A 347 11.69 -1.52 -5.39
CA GLU A 347 12.50 -0.94 -6.46
C GLU A 347 12.77 -1.93 -7.60
N ARG A 348 12.53 -3.21 -7.34
CA ARG A 348 12.69 -4.30 -8.30
C ARG A 348 11.63 -4.23 -9.39
N THR A 349 11.99 -4.69 -10.57
CA THR A 349 11.06 -4.95 -11.66
C THR A 349 10.11 -6.09 -11.30
N PRO A 350 8.94 -6.21 -11.98
CA PRO A 350 8.05 -7.35 -11.79
C PRO A 350 8.75 -8.71 -11.91
N GLN A 351 9.66 -8.88 -12.88
CA GLN A 351 10.39 -10.14 -13.07
C GLN A 351 11.33 -10.46 -11.91
N GLU A 352 12.13 -9.49 -11.47
CA GLU A 352 13.03 -9.67 -10.32
C GLU A 352 12.28 -9.95 -9.02
N ILE A 353 11.02 -9.50 -8.89
CA ILE A 353 10.18 -9.87 -7.75
C ILE A 353 9.71 -11.31 -7.90
N LEU A 354 9.19 -11.70 -9.06
CA LEU A 354 8.74 -13.07 -9.33
C LEU A 354 9.87 -14.09 -9.11
N ASP A 355 11.09 -13.81 -9.55
CA ASP A 355 12.23 -14.73 -9.43
C ASP A 355 12.66 -14.99 -7.96
N ARG A 356 12.14 -14.21 -7.00
CA ARG A 356 12.40 -14.38 -5.55
C ARG A 356 11.36 -15.22 -4.83
N PHE A 357 10.26 -15.59 -5.50
CA PHE A 357 9.17 -16.42 -4.98
C PHE A 357 9.01 -17.65 -5.86
#